data_AF-A0A3B8MW73-F1
#
_entry.id   AF-A0A3B8MW73-F1
#
_cell.length_a   1.000
_cell.length_b   1.000
_cell.length_c   1.000
_cell.angle_alpha   90.00
_cell.angle_beta   90.00
_cell.angle_gamma   90.00
#
_symmetry.space_group_name_H-M   'P 1'
#
loop_
_entity.id
_entity.type
_entity.pdbx_description
1 polymer ?
#
loop_
_entity_poly.entity_id
_entity_poly.type
_entity_poly.pdbx_seq_one_letter_code
_entity_poly.pdbx_strand_id
1 'polypeptide(L)'
;RYLNKNALWNIEEKKSFAWIPTLTSISRQAIFSGDIPLYFKDTIFSTNYEEKRWKKFWMNQGYKGDDVFYIKNVMEFNKREINDIINNRNAKIVGIVVNIIDELIHSAILSIEGLYQNIQLWLEKSRMEDFLKKLISKGYEIFIASDHGNIASIGKGKLNEGLLVEKAGERVRIYESGIDYGRSLYDDKSFKWIGFGLPKEYNFIICKENNAFGAQGEQMISHGGISIEEVIVPFVHISHI
;
A
#
# COMPACT_ATOMS: atom_id res chain seq x y z
N ARG A 1 10.29 -13.44 9.96
CA ARG A 1 10.04 -14.80 10.49
C ARG A 1 10.07 -15.89 9.42
N TYR A 2 9.38 -15.75 8.29
CA TYR A 2 9.40 -16.77 7.22
C TYR A 2 10.81 -16.99 6.63
N LEU A 3 11.46 -15.93 6.15
CA LEU A 3 12.82 -16.01 5.58
C LEU A 3 13.89 -16.39 6.63
N ASN A 4 13.73 -15.98 7.90
CA ASN A 4 14.66 -16.32 8.99
C ASN A 4 14.67 -17.82 9.37
N LYS A 5 13.73 -18.64 8.87
CA LYS A 5 13.75 -20.09 9.12
C LYS A 5 14.96 -20.76 8.45
N ASN A 6 15.50 -20.15 7.39
CA ASN A 6 16.69 -20.61 6.68
C ASN A 6 17.78 -19.54 6.86
N ALA A 7 18.93 -19.91 7.46
CA ALA A 7 20.04 -18.99 7.80
C ALA A 7 20.84 -18.48 6.59
N LEU A 8 20.16 -18.15 5.49
CA LEU A 8 20.75 -17.76 4.19
C LEU A 8 20.65 -16.26 3.91
N TRP A 9 19.89 -15.52 4.72
CA TRP A 9 19.51 -14.14 4.45
C TRP A 9 20.11 -13.20 5.49
N ASN A 10 20.74 -12.12 5.02
CA ASN A 10 20.96 -10.93 5.82
C ASN A 10 19.76 -9.99 5.60
N ILE A 11 19.08 -9.62 6.68
CA ILE A 11 17.86 -8.82 6.65
C ILE A 11 18.07 -7.58 7.51
N GLU A 12 18.17 -6.43 6.86
CA GLU A 12 18.24 -5.14 7.52
C GLU A 12 16.85 -4.49 7.52
N GLU A 13 16.18 -4.51 8.67
CA GLU A 13 14.86 -3.93 8.83
C GLU A 13 14.93 -2.49 9.33
N LYS A 14 14.43 -1.56 8.52
CA LYS A 14 14.14 -0.18 8.92
C LYS A 14 12.63 0.05 8.86
N LYS A 15 12.21 1.26 9.25
CA LYS A 15 10.82 1.71 9.20
C LYS A 15 10.70 2.88 8.24
N SER A 16 9.58 2.95 7.56
CA SER A 16 9.13 4.12 6.81
C SER A 16 7.72 4.49 7.24
N PHE A 17 7.23 5.63 6.78
CA PHE A 17 5.93 6.15 7.15
C PHE A 17 5.04 6.23 5.91
N ALA A 18 3.88 5.57 5.96
CA ALA A 18 2.83 5.73 4.99
C ALA A 18 2.26 7.15 5.02
N TRP A 19 1.71 7.62 3.91
CA TRP A 19 1.01 8.89 3.89
C TRP A 19 -0.28 8.81 4.70
N ILE A 20 -0.65 9.91 5.33
CA ILE A 20 -1.97 10.07 5.94
C ILE A 20 -2.85 10.88 4.98
N PRO A 21 -4.08 10.43 4.65
CA PRO A 21 -4.68 9.15 5.06
C PRO A 21 -3.96 7.97 4.38
N THR A 22 -3.90 6.82 5.07
CA THR A 22 -3.18 5.60 4.65
C THR A 22 -3.87 4.86 3.51
N LEU A 23 -4.25 5.60 2.46
CA LEU A 23 -4.87 5.09 1.24
C LEU A 23 -3.81 4.54 0.28
N THR A 24 -4.06 3.34 -0.22
CA THR A 24 -3.27 2.63 -1.24
C THR A 24 -2.86 3.54 -2.41
N SER A 25 -3.81 4.31 -2.97
CA SER A 25 -3.54 5.19 -4.12
C SER A 25 -2.62 6.36 -3.81
N ILE A 26 -2.63 6.85 -2.57
CA ILE A 26 -1.77 7.96 -2.13
C ILE A 26 -0.37 7.42 -1.84
N SER A 27 -0.26 6.42 -0.98
CA SER A 27 1.03 5.84 -0.58
C SER A 27 1.77 5.19 -1.74
N ARG A 28 1.11 4.38 -2.58
CA ARG A 28 1.79 3.75 -3.72
C ARG A 28 2.28 4.75 -4.75
N GLN A 29 1.50 5.77 -5.07
CA GLN A 29 1.98 6.80 -5.98
C GLN A 29 3.16 7.56 -5.38
N ALA A 30 3.17 7.84 -4.08
CA ALA A 30 4.33 8.44 -3.42
C ALA A 30 5.57 7.52 -3.51
N ILE A 31 5.42 6.22 -3.21
CA ILE A 31 6.49 5.23 -3.33
C ILE A 31 7.08 5.22 -4.76
N PHE A 32 6.23 5.12 -5.78
CA PHE A 32 6.68 4.97 -7.17
C PHE A 32 7.06 6.29 -7.84
N SER A 33 6.74 7.45 -7.27
CA SER A 33 7.19 8.75 -7.80
C SER A 33 8.38 9.35 -7.06
N GLY A 34 8.58 8.98 -5.79
CA GLY A 34 9.47 9.73 -4.90
C GLY A 34 8.96 11.13 -4.57
N ASP A 35 7.69 11.45 -4.89
CA ASP A 35 7.08 12.75 -4.70
C ASP A 35 6.07 12.76 -3.55
N ILE A 36 5.78 13.96 -3.04
CA ILE A 36 4.67 14.19 -2.12
C ILE A 36 3.32 14.22 -2.87
N PRO A 37 2.19 13.84 -2.23
CA PRO A 37 0.87 13.76 -2.88
C PRO A 37 0.40 15.02 -3.60
N LEU A 38 0.79 16.19 -3.11
CA LEU A 38 0.51 17.48 -3.75
C LEU A 38 0.96 17.54 -5.22
N TYR A 39 2.06 16.88 -5.59
CA TYR A 39 2.58 16.87 -6.96
C TYR A 39 1.89 15.88 -7.90
N PHE A 40 0.94 15.09 -7.39
CA PHE A 40 0.15 14.16 -8.17
C PHE A 40 -1.35 14.24 -7.89
N LYS A 41 -1.81 15.44 -7.51
CA LYS A 41 -3.20 15.74 -7.16
C LYS A 41 -4.23 15.25 -8.19
N ASP A 42 -3.94 15.39 -9.49
CA ASP A 42 -4.87 15.01 -10.56
C ASP A 42 -5.06 13.49 -10.68
N THR A 43 -4.17 12.70 -10.07
CA THR A 43 -4.18 11.24 -10.14
C THR A 43 -4.26 10.59 -8.77
N ILE A 44 -4.42 11.37 -7.68
CA ILE A 44 -4.24 10.96 -6.29
C ILE A 44 -5.10 9.76 -5.84
N PHE A 45 -6.26 9.57 -6.47
CA PHE A 45 -7.19 8.47 -6.15
C PHE A 45 -7.05 7.23 -7.05
N SER A 46 -6.02 7.18 -7.91
CA SER A 46 -5.77 6.09 -8.86
C SER A 46 -4.39 5.47 -8.70
N THR A 47 -4.28 4.16 -8.91
CA THR A 47 -3.02 3.41 -8.98
C THR A 47 -2.52 3.21 -10.42
N ASN A 48 -3.16 3.85 -11.41
CA ASN A 48 -2.86 3.64 -12.83
C ASN A 48 -1.62 4.39 -13.32
N TYR A 49 -1.14 5.39 -12.57
CA TYR A 49 -0.01 6.22 -12.95
C TYR A 49 1.32 5.75 -12.35
N GLU A 50 1.31 4.70 -11.53
CA GLU A 50 2.49 4.20 -10.81
C GLU A 50 3.62 3.81 -11.76
N GLU A 51 3.34 3.02 -12.81
CA GLU A 51 4.37 2.65 -13.80
C GLU A 51 4.99 3.88 -14.46
N LYS A 52 4.14 4.81 -14.90
CA LYS A 52 4.59 6.05 -15.56
C LYS A 52 5.47 6.88 -14.63
N ARG A 53 5.10 6.97 -13.35
CA ARG A 53 5.85 7.72 -12.33
C ARG A 53 7.16 7.02 -11.99
N TRP A 54 7.16 5.69 -11.88
CA TRP A 54 8.35 4.89 -11.63
C TRP A 54 9.39 5.07 -12.73
N LYS A 55 8.97 4.93 -13.99
CA LYS A 55 9.83 5.17 -15.14
C LYS A 55 10.37 6.60 -15.14
N LYS A 56 9.51 7.59 -14.92
CA LYS A 56 9.91 9.01 -14.87
C LYS A 56 10.95 9.27 -13.77
N PHE A 57 10.73 8.76 -12.56
CA PHE A 57 11.64 8.95 -11.43
C PHE A 57 13.05 8.45 -11.78
N TRP A 58 13.17 7.21 -12.26
CA TRP A 58 14.48 6.63 -12.58
C TRP A 58 15.12 7.22 -13.83
N MET A 59 14.32 7.66 -14.81
CA MET A 59 14.84 8.43 -15.93
C MET A 59 15.48 9.74 -15.49
N ASN A 60 14.88 10.42 -14.49
CA ASN A 60 15.48 11.62 -13.90
C ASN A 60 16.76 11.33 -13.10
N GLN A 61 16.95 10.07 -12.65
CA GLN A 61 18.20 9.61 -12.03
C GLN A 61 19.25 9.14 -13.08
N GLY A 62 18.97 9.28 -14.38
CA GLY A 62 19.91 8.98 -15.47
C GLY A 62 19.76 7.59 -16.10
N TYR A 63 18.75 6.80 -15.71
CA TYR A 63 18.46 5.52 -16.36
C TYR A 63 17.70 5.71 -17.67
N LYS A 64 17.78 4.75 -18.60
CA LYS A 64 16.93 4.74 -19.79
C LYS A 64 15.56 4.19 -19.45
N GLY A 65 14.51 4.64 -20.14
CA GLY A 65 13.16 4.13 -19.92
C GLY A 65 13.06 2.60 -20.10
N ASP A 66 13.79 2.05 -21.08
CA ASP A 66 13.88 0.61 -21.35
C ASP A 66 14.65 -0.18 -20.29
N ASP A 67 15.34 0.51 -19.38
CA ASP A 67 16.03 -0.14 -18.24
C ASP A 67 15.10 -0.37 -17.03
N VAL A 68 13.89 0.23 -17.07
CA VAL A 68 12.99 0.35 -15.92
C VAL A 68 11.68 -0.38 -16.17
N PHE A 69 11.42 -1.40 -15.36
CA PHE A 69 10.25 -2.26 -15.45
C PHE A 69 9.36 -2.08 -14.23
N TYR A 70 8.08 -2.34 -14.41
CA TYR A 70 7.08 -2.29 -13.37
C TYR A 70 6.04 -3.38 -13.63
N ILE A 71 5.62 -4.07 -12.59
CA ILE A 71 4.52 -5.03 -12.63
C ILE A 71 3.69 -4.92 -11.37
N LYS A 72 2.37 -4.99 -11.51
CA LYS A 72 1.41 -4.97 -10.39
C LYS A 72 0.43 -6.13 -10.46
N ASN A 73 -0.34 -6.32 -9.38
CA ASN A 73 -1.28 -7.43 -9.25
C ASN A 73 -0.55 -8.79 -9.25
N VAL A 74 0.65 -8.81 -8.66
CA VAL A 74 1.39 -10.05 -8.44
C VAL A 74 0.74 -10.81 -7.30
N MET A 75 0.38 -12.05 -7.57
CA MET A 75 -0.24 -12.99 -6.63
C MET A 75 0.70 -14.14 -6.28
N GLU A 76 1.56 -14.51 -7.22
CA GLU A 76 2.58 -15.56 -7.09
C GLU A 76 3.81 -15.16 -7.91
N PHE A 77 5.00 -15.58 -7.48
CA PHE A 77 6.27 -15.13 -8.07
C PHE A 77 6.76 -16.01 -9.24
N ASN A 78 6.03 -17.09 -9.56
CA ASN A 78 6.38 -18.04 -10.63
C ASN A 78 5.79 -17.65 -12.00
N LYS A 79 5.01 -16.57 -12.09
CA LYS A 79 4.33 -16.15 -13.32
C LYS A 79 5.34 -15.88 -14.44
N ARG A 80 4.97 -16.26 -15.68
CA ARG A 80 5.81 -16.10 -16.86
C ARG A 80 6.26 -14.65 -17.07
N GLU A 81 5.34 -13.70 -16.94
CA GLU A 81 5.61 -12.27 -17.10
C GLU A 81 6.71 -11.75 -16.17
N ILE A 82 6.66 -12.13 -14.88
CA ILE A 82 7.71 -11.79 -13.90
C ILE A 82 9.04 -12.39 -14.33
N ASN A 83 9.03 -13.66 -14.73
CA ASN A 83 10.24 -14.35 -15.17
C ASN A 83 10.85 -13.72 -16.43
N ASP A 84 10.02 -13.28 -17.38
CA ASP A 84 10.46 -12.62 -18.61
C ASP A 84 11.13 -11.27 -18.29
N ILE A 85 10.57 -10.47 -17.37
CA ILE A 85 11.18 -9.22 -16.89
C ILE A 85 12.54 -9.48 -16.24
N ILE A 86 12.60 -10.38 -15.25
CA ILE A 86 13.83 -10.65 -14.49
C ILE A 86 14.92 -11.33 -15.36
N ASN A 87 14.54 -11.95 -16.48
CA ASN A 87 15.48 -12.51 -17.45
C ASN A 87 15.90 -11.52 -18.53
N ASN A 88 15.26 -10.37 -18.64
CA ASN A 88 15.67 -9.31 -19.56
C ASN A 88 16.99 -8.68 -19.10
N ARG A 89 17.99 -8.63 -19.99
CA ARG A 89 19.30 -8.04 -19.70
C ARG A 89 19.26 -6.53 -19.48
N ASN A 90 18.23 -5.86 -20.00
CA ASN A 90 18.04 -4.43 -19.79
C ASN A 90 17.32 -4.12 -18.48
N ALA A 91 16.67 -5.09 -17.83
CA ALA A 91 16.02 -4.85 -16.55
C ALA A 91 17.06 -4.53 -15.48
N LYS A 92 17.26 -3.24 -15.19
CA LYS A 92 18.15 -2.75 -14.13
C LYS A 92 17.36 -2.36 -12.89
N ILE A 93 16.16 -1.82 -13.12
CA ILE A 93 15.26 -1.38 -12.05
C ILE A 93 13.90 -2.04 -12.27
N VAL A 94 13.38 -2.71 -11.24
CA VAL A 94 12.10 -3.42 -11.33
C VAL A 94 11.24 -3.08 -10.13
N GLY A 95 10.09 -2.44 -10.38
CA GLY A 95 9.04 -2.23 -9.38
C GLY A 95 8.05 -3.39 -9.41
N ILE A 96 7.77 -4.02 -8.26
CA ILE A 96 6.84 -5.14 -8.16
C ILE A 96 5.82 -4.84 -7.07
N VAL A 97 4.53 -4.87 -7.42
CA VAL A 97 3.44 -4.77 -6.45
C VAL A 97 2.75 -6.11 -6.28
N VAL A 98 2.80 -6.60 -5.05
CA VAL A 98 2.18 -7.85 -4.60
C VAL A 98 0.85 -7.52 -3.91
N ASN A 99 -0.28 -7.85 -4.53
CA ASN A 99 -1.61 -7.43 -4.05
C ASN A 99 -2.30 -8.46 -3.14
N ILE A 100 -1.83 -9.70 -3.13
CA ILE A 100 -2.49 -10.80 -2.39
C ILE A 100 -2.68 -10.50 -0.90
N ILE A 101 -1.80 -9.75 -0.26
CA ILE A 101 -1.95 -9.41 1.16
C ILE A 101 -3.21 -8.57 1.39
N ASP A 102 -3.45 -7.59 0.52
CA ASP A 102 -4.65 -6.73 0.55
C ASP A 102 -5.92 -7.54 0.23
N GLU A 103 -5.86 -8.42 -0.76
CA GLU A 103 -6.98 -9.33 -1.07
C GLU A 103 -7.30 -10.28 0.09
N LEU A 104 -6.28 -10.81 0.77
CA LEU A 104 -6.43 -11.64 1.95
C LEU A 104 -7.03 -10.84 3.11
N ILE A 105 -6.63 -9.58 3.30
CA ILE A 105 -7.20 -8.68 4.32
C ILE A 105 -8.68 -8.43 4.03
N HIS A 106 -9.05 -8.03 2.81
CA HIS A 106 -10.44 -7.76 2.46
C HIS A 106 -11.33 -9.02 2.47
N SER A 107 -10.77 -10.20 2.24
CA SER A 107 -11.49 -11.48 2.35
C SER A 107 -11.54 -12.04 3.77
N ALA A 108 -10.81 -11.46 4.72
CA ALA A 108 -10.74 -11.96 6.10
C ALA A 108 -12.01 -11.56 6.88
N ILE A 109 -13.01 -12.44 6.85
CA ILE A 109 -14.31 -12.21 7.49
C ILE A 109 -14.26 -12.42 9.02
N LEU A 110 -13.23 -13.09 9.59
CA LEU A 110 -13.41 -13.74 10.90
C LEU A 110 -12.29 -13.60 11.96
N SER A 111 -11.07 -13.12 11.67
CA SER A 111 -10.04 -12.82 12.71
C SER A 111 -8.69 -12.42 12.11
N ILE A 112 -7.88 -11.67 12.87
CA ILE A 112 -6.47 -11.39 12.56
C ILE A 112 -5.65 -12.69 12.55
N GLU A 113 -5.98 -13.65 13.42
CA GLU A 113 -5.34 -14.96 13.50
C GLU A 113 -5.50 -15.76 12.20
N GLY A 114 -6.72 -15.77 11.63
CA GLY A 114 -6.98 -16.40 10.33
C GLY A 114 -6.20 -15.74 9.19
N LEU A 115 -6.04 -14.41 9.23
CA LEU A 115 -5.22 -13.68 8.26
C LEU A 115 -3.75 -14.13 8.31
N TYR A 116 -3.16 -14.25 9.51
CA TYR A 116 -1.78 -14.73 9.64
C TYR A 116 -1.58 -16.15 9.09
N GLN A 117 -2.54 -17.05 9.33
CA GLN A 117 -2.48 -18.41 8.77
C GLN A 117 -2.55 -18.39 7.24
N ASN A 118 -3.44 -17.58 6.66
CA ASN A 118 -3.56 -17.43 5.21
C ASN A 118 -2.28 -16.84 4.58
N ILE A 119 -1.68 -15.83 5.22
CA ILE A 119 -0.40 -15.25 4.77
C ILE A 119 0.71 -16.28 4.85
N GLN A 120 0.78 -17.08 5.93
CA GLN A 120 1.80 -18.13 6.04
C GLN A 120 1.63 -19.19 4.95
N LEU A 121 0.41 -19.68 4.72
CA LEU A 121 0.11 -20.65 3.67
C LEU A 121 0.45 -20.09 2.28
N TRP A 122 0.15 -18.82 2.04
CA TRP A 122 0.52 -18.14 0.81
C TRP A 122 2.04 -18.05 0.65
N LEU A 123 2.78 -17.65 1.68
CA LEU A 123 4.24 -17.59 1.64
C LEU A 123 4.85 -18.94 1.26
N GLU A 124 4.35 -20.04 1.85
CA GLU A 124 4.77 -21.41 1.55
C GLU A 124 4.52 -21.82 0.08
N LYS A 125 3.46 -21.31 -0.57
CA LYS A 125 3.09 -21.66 -1.95
C LYS A 125 3.59 -20.68 -3.01
N SER A 126 3.80 -19.41 -2.64
CA SER A 126 4.08 -18.29 -3.56
C SER A 126 5.40 -18.40 -4.32
N ARG A 127 6.32 -19.26 -3.85
CA ARG A 127 7.71 -19.36 -4.31
C ARG A 127 8.51 -18.07 -4.12
N MET A 128 8.16 -17.26 -3.12
CA MET A 128 8.86 -16.02 -2.80
C MET A 128 10.36 -16.24 -2.52
N GLU A 129 10.72 -17.26 -1.75
CA GLU A 129 12.13 -17.51 -1.42
C GLU A 129 12.97 -17.85 -2.67
N ASP A 130 12.46 -18.71 -3.56
CA ASP A 130 13.09 -19.02 -4.85
C ASP A 130 13.27 -17.76 -5.71
N PHE A 131 12.25 -16.91 -5.72
CA PHE A 131 12.27 -15.67 -6.47
C PHE A 131 13.34 -14.70 -5.97
N LEU A 132 13.43 -14.51 -4.65
CA LEU A 132 14.49 -13.70 -4.03
C LEU A 132 15.89 -14.26 -4.35
N LYS A 133 16.08 -15.59 -4.27
CA LYS A 133 17.37 -16.22 -4.61
C LYS A 133 17.75 -15.96 -6.07
N LYS A 134 16.77 -16.02 -6.97
CA LYS A 134 16.96 -15.73 -8.40
C LYS A 134 17.31 -14.26 -8.66
N LEU A 135 16.74 -13.32 -7.92
CA LEU A 135 17.08 -11.89 -8.03
C LEU A 135 18.53 -11.66 -7.58
N ILE A 136 18.93 -12.20 -6.43
CA ILE A 136 20.30 -12.05 -5.93
C ILE A 136 21.32 -12.68 -6.87
N SER A 137 21.07 -13.88 -7.40
CA SER A 137 22.01 -14.52 -8.34
C SER A 137 22.21 -13.75 -9.65
N LYS A 138 21.31 -12.81 -9.94
CA LYS A 138 21.40 -11.86 -11.05
C LYS A 138 22.02 -10.52 -10.68
N GLY A 139 22.42 -10.33 -9.42
CA GLY A 139 23.06 -9.13 -8.91
C GLY A 139 22.10 -8.00 -8.55
N TYR A 140 20.81 -8.28 -8.36
CA TYR A 140 19.87 -7.28 -7.86
C TYR A 140 20.06 -7.03 -6.37
N GLU A 141 20.03 -5.75 -5.98
CA GLU A 141 19.76 -5.32 -4.61
C GLU A 141 18.25 -5.33 -4.36
N ILE A 142 17.79 -5.84 -3.23
CA ILE A 142 16.37 -6.09 -2.99
C ILE A 142 15.87 -5.27 -1.81
N PHE A 143 14.88 -4.43 -2.08
CA PHE A 143 14.13 -3.69 -1.07
C PHE A 143 12.68 -4.14 -1.05
N ILE A 144 12.14 -4.39 0.15
CA ILE A 144 10.73 -4.69 0.40
C ILE A 144 10.14 -3.59 1.27
N ALA A 145 9.03 -3.03 0.82
CA ALA A 145 8.30 -2.00 1.54
C ALA A 145 6.81 -2.33 1.57
N SER A 146 6.04 -1.53 2.30
CA SER A 146 4.59 -1.56 2.31
C SER A 146 4.06 -0.13 2.20
N ASP A 147 2.90 0.03 1.56
CA ASP A 147 2.23 1.30 1.35
C ASP A 147 1.37 1.74 2.55
N HIS A 148 0.88 0.79 3.34
CA HIS A 148 0.23 1.01 4.63
C HIS A 148 0.15 -0.28 5.43
N GLY A 149 -0.03 -0.15 6.75
CA GLY A 149 -0.52 -1.25 7.58
C GLY A 149 -2.05 -1.26 7.67
N ASN A 150 -2.57 -1.94 8.68
CA ASN A 150 -4.00 -2.13 8.91
C ASN A 150 -4.29 -2.32 10.40
N ILE A 151 -5.55 -2.10 10.80
CA ILE A 151 -6.02 -2.43 12.16
C ILE A 151 -7.37 -3.15 12.12
N ALA A 152 -7.69 -3.86 13.20
CA ALA A 152 -9.07 -4.25 13.46
C ALA A 152 -9.89 -2.99 13.78
N SER A 153 -11.00 -2.83 13.07
CA SER A 153 -11.91 -1.69 13.22
C SER A 153 -13.34 -2.15 13.48
N ILE A 154 -14.14 -1.22 14.03
CA ILE A 154 -15.56 -1.39 14.32
C ILE A 154 -16.34 -0.33 13.54
N GLY A 155 -17.37 -0.76 12.82
CA GLY A 155 -18.22 0.13 12.07
C GLY A 155 -19.02 1.07 12.97
N LYS A 156 -18.96 2.36 12.66
CA LYS A 156 -19.64 3.44 13.38
C LYS A 156 -20.99 3.85 12.78
N GLY A 157 -21.45 3.12 11.76
CA GLY A 157 -22.63 3.45 10.96
C GLY A 157 -22.24 3.81 9.53
N LYS A 158 -23.00 3.27 8.56
CA LYS A 158 -22.79 3.56 7.14
C LYS A 158 -23.22 4.98 6.83
N LEU A 159 -22.37 5.69 6.09
CA LEU A 159 -22.70 6.97 5.50
C LEU A 159 -23.01 6.77 4.01
N ASN A 160 -24.28 6.98 3.65
CA ASN A 160 -24.73 6.97 2.26
C ASN A 160 -24.74 8.41 1.73
N GLU A 161 -23.63 8.81 1.13
CA GLU A 161 -23.40 10.22 0.72
C GLU A 161 -23.38 10.41 -0.80
N GLY A 162 -23.52 9.32 -1.57
CA GLY A 162 -23.62 9.38 -3.03
C GLY A 162 -22.47 10.13 -3.69
N LEU A 163 -22.79 11.04 -4.61
CA LEU A 163 -21.84 11.83 -5.40
C LEU A 163 -21.11 12.93 -4.61
N LEU A 164 -21.47 13.18 -3.34
CA LEU A 164 -20.81 14.20 -2.53
C LEU A 164 -19.41 13.78 -2.07
N VAL A 165 -19.13 12.48 -2.07
CA VAL A 165 -17.86 11.91 -1.64
C VAL A 165 -17.01 11.59 -2.87
N GLU A 166 -15.87 12.25 -2.98
CA GLU A 166 -14.89 11.99 -4.04
C GLU A 166 -14.23 10.62 -3.84
N LYS A 167 -13.92 10.28 -2.58
CA LYS A 167 -13.38 8.95 -2.22
C LYS A 167 -13.91 8.47 -0.87
N ALA A 168 -14.51 7.29 -0.89
CA ALA A 168 -14.94 6.56 0.31
C ALA A 168 -13.96 5.42 0.60
N GLY A 169 -13.10 5.60 1.61
CA GLY A 169 -12.31 4.52 2.21
C GLY A 169 -13.00 3.96 3.46
N GLU A 170 -12.49 2.87 4.03
CA GLU A 170 -13.11 2.29 5.23
C GLU A 170 -12.99 3.23 6.44
N ARG A 171 -11.84 3.90 6.60
CA ARG A 171 -11.55 4.81 7.74
C ARG A 171 -11.44 6.28 7.35
N VAL A 172 -11.74 6.62 6.10
CA VAL A 172 -11.64 8.00 5.58
C VAL A 172 -12.76 8.33 4.59
N ARG A 173 -13.19 9.59 4.61
CA ARG A 173 -14.02 10.20 3.59
C ARG A 173 -13.31 11.44 3.04
N ILE A 174 -13.34 11.59 1.72
CA ILE A 174 -12.72 12.72 1.05
C ILE A 174 -13.77 13.47 0.26
N TYR A 175 -13.83 14.78 0.46
CA TYR A 175 -14.79 15.69 -0.17
C TYR A 175 -14.03 16.79 -0.88
N GLU A 176 -14.53 17.28 -2.01
CA GLU A 176 -14.03 18.51 -2.60
C GLU A 176 -14.23 19.71 -1.65
N SER A 177 -13.39 20.73 -1.81
CA SER A 177 -13.50 21.97 -1.06
C SER A 177 -14.83 22.67 -1.38
N GLY A 178 -15.54 23.11 -0.34
CA GLY A 178 -16.87 23.71 -0.46
C GLY A 178 -18.03 22.71 -0.36
N ILE A 179 -17.77 21.40 -0.40
CA ILE A 179 -18.79 20.38 -0.11
C ILE A 179 -18.96 20.21 1.40
N ASP A 180 -20.21 20.14 1.86
CA ASP A 180 -20.54 19.89 3.26
C ASP A 180 -20.18 18.45 3.67
N TYR A 181 -19.42 18.34 4.76
CA TYR A 181 -18.98 17.08 5.37
C TYR A 181 -19.48 16.93 6.82
N GLY A 182 -20.44 17.77 7.26
CA GLY A 182 -20.94 17.77 8.62
C GLY A 182 -21.49 16.41 9.08
N ARG A 183 -22.12 15.64 8.18
CA ARG A 183 -22.62 14.28 8.47
C ARG A 183 -21.51 13.33 8.89
N SER A 184 -20.33 13.47 8.31
CA SER A 184 -19.18 12.61 8.58
C SER A 184 -18.65 12.79 9.99
N LEU A 185 -18.84 14.00 10.55
CA LEU A 185 -18.40 14.46 11.88
C LEU A 185 -19.48 14.34 12.97
N TYR A 186 -20.74 14.02 12.61
CA TYR A 186 -21.91 14.12 13.50
C TYR A 186 -21.80 13.32 14.80
N ASP A 187 -21.12 12.17 14.77
CA ASP A 187 -21.03 11.22 15.88
C ASP A 187 -19.79 11.41 16.77
N ASP A 188 -19.00 12.47 16.53
CA ASP A 188 -17.70 12.75 17.17
C ASP A 188 -16.67 11.59 17.09
N LYS A 189 -16.87 10.64 16.17
CA LYS A 189 -15.95 9.50 15.93
C LYS A 189 -15.07 9.70 14.71
N SER A 190 -15.03 10.91 14.16
CA SER A 190 -14.14 11.29 13.08
C SER A 190 -13.72 12.75 13.28
N PHE A 191 -12.71 13.18 12.53
CA PHE A 191 -12.21 14.54 12.58
C PHE A 191 -11.64 14.94 11.22
N LYS A 192 -11.55 16.25 10.97
CA LYS A 192 -10.89 16.76 9.77
C LYS A 192 -9.38 16.73 9.95
N TRP A 193 -8.69 16.00 9.08
CA TRP A 193 -7.24 15.98 9.01
C TRP A 193 -6.72 17.26 8.34
N ILE A 194 -5.60 17.78 8.85
CA ILE A 194 -4.99 19.02 8.38
C ILE A 194 -4.41 18.91 6.95
N GLY A 195 -4.07 17.69 6.51
CA GLY A 195 -3.70 17.40 5.13
C GLY A 195 -2.34 17.96 4.68
N PHE A 196 -1.32 17.97 5.55
CA PHE A 196 0.03 18.39 5.13
C PHE A 196 0.54 17.53 3.97
N GLY A 197 1.05 18.18 2.92
CA GLY A 197 1.52 17.51 1.70
C GLY A 197 0.41 16.94 0.81
N LEU A 198 -0.86 17.10 1.17
CA LEU A 198 -2.02 16.72 0.37
C LEU A 198 -2.55 17.90 -0.46
N PRO A 199 -3.33 17.64 -1.53
CA PRO A 199 -3.99 18.69 -2.30
C PRO A 199 -5.00 19.47 -1.45
N LYS A 200 -4.98 20.80 -1.58
CA LYS A 200 -5.81 21.72 -0.77
C LYS A 200 -7.26 21.81 -1.25
N GLU A 201 -7.53 21.30 -2.43
CA GLU A 201 -8.86 21.17 -3.02
C GLU A 201 -9.73 20.11 -2.35
N TYR A 202 -9.20 19.35 -1.38
CA TYR A 202 -9.95 18.31 -0.68
C TYR A 202 -9.99 18.51 0.84
N ASN A 203 -11.09 18.07 1.43
CA ASN A 203 -11.27 17.86 2.86
C ASN A 203 -11.13 16.36 3.17
N PHE A 204 -10.22 16.01 4.08
CA PHE A 204 -9.97 14.64 4.50
C PHE A 204 -10.57 14.40 5.88
N ILE A 205 -11.63 13.60 5.96
CA ILE A 205 -12.29 13.27 7.22
C ILE A 205 -11.90 11.85 7.63
N ILE A 206 -11.18 11.73 8.74
CA ILE A 206 -10.59 10.48 9.19
C ILE A 206 -11.30 10.00 10.47
N CYS A 207 -11.59 8.71 10.56
CA CYS A 207 -12.12 8.08 11.76
C CYS A 207 -11.11 8.15 12.92
N LYS A 208 -11.62 8.43 14.13
CA LYS A 208 -10.83 8.34 15.37
C LYS A 208 -10.68 6.88 15.79
N GLU A 209 -9.59 6.57 16.49
CA GLU A 209 -9.33 5.27 17.11
C GLU A 209 -9.51 4.11 16.10
N ASN A 210 -10.21 3.04 16.48
CA ASN A 210 -10.51 1.90 15.64
C ASN A 210 -11.88 1.99 14.96
N ASN A 211 -12.45 3.19 14.77
CA ASN A 211 -13.73 3.32 14.08
C ASN A 211 -13.57 3.23 12.55
N ALA A 212 -14.59 2.72 11.86
CA ALA A 212 -14.68 2.70 10.39
C ALA A 212 -16.09 3.11 9.92
N PHE A 213 -16.21 3.67 8.72
CA PHE A 213 -17.50 3.98 8.09
C PHE A 213 -18.18 2.72 7.50
N GLY A 214 -18.35 1.71 8.35
CA GLY A 214 -19.04 0.44 8.08
C GLY A 214 -20.38 0.32 8.80
N ALA A 215 -21.07 -0.82 8.66
CA ALA A 215 -22.32 -1.04 9.40
C ALA A 215 -22.09 -0.97 10.91
N GLN A 216 -23.07 -0.48 11.65
CA GLN A 216 -22.93 -0.28 13.09
C GLN A 216 -22.55 -1.59 13.80
N GLY A 217 -21.41 -1.61 14.50
CA GLY A 217 -20.90 -2.78 15.22
C GLY A 217 -20.23 -3.85 14.35
N GLU A 218 -20.17 -3.65 13.03
CA GLU A 218 -19.47 -4.55 12.10
C GLU A 218 -17.98 -4.57 12.40
N GLN A 219 -17.40 -5.75 12.62
CA GLN A 219 -15.97 -5.92 12.76
C GLN A 219 -15.34 -6.12 11.38
N MET A 220 -14.20 -5.47 11.15
CA MET A 220 -13.45 -5.56 9.90
C MET A 220 -11.96 -5.31 10.14
N ILE A 221 -11.12 -5.69 9.19
CA ILE A 221 -9.74 -5.20 9.12
C ILE A 221 -9.73 -4.08 8.10
N SER A 222 -9.19 -2.92 8.45
CA SER A 222 -9.24 -1.76 7.58
C SER A 222 -8.04 -0.83 7.72
N HIS A 223 -7.93 0.07 6.74
CA HIS A 223 -6.93 1.12 6.66
C HIS A 223 -7.55 2.46 6.21
N GLY A 224 -6.72 3.49 6.02
CA GLY A 224 -7.11 4.85 5.63
C GLY A 224 -7.12 5.86 6.79
N GLY A 225 -6.72 5.44 7.98
CA GLY A 225 -6.66 6.22 9.21
C GLY A 225 -5.30 6.88 9.48
N ILE A 226 -5.05 7.13 10.78
CA ILE A 226 -3.81 7.71 11.32
C ILE A 226 -3.14 6.84 12.40
N SER A 227 -3.61 5.61 12.60
CA SER A 227 -3.06 4.77 13.67
C SER A 227 -1.59 4.43 13.40
N ILE A 228 -0.84 4.16 14.46
CA ILE A 228 0.59 3.85 14.36
C ILE A 228 0.80 2.57 13.53
N GLU A 229 -0.08 1.59 13.71
CA GLU A 229 -0.09 0.32 12.99
C GLU A 229 -0.38 0.48 11.50
N GLU A 230 -1.16 1.50 11.11
CA GLU A 230 -1.39 1.85 9.71
C GLU A 230 -0.22 2.64 9.10
N VAL A 231 0.39 3.53 9.88
CA VAL A 231 1.35 4.52 9.38
C VAL A 231 2.79 4.00 9.37
N ILE A 232 3.22 3.29 10.41
CA ILE A 232 4.59 2.77 10.50
C ILE A 232 4.67 1.45 9.76
N VAL A 233 5.37 1.45 8.63
CA VAL A 233 5.48 0.30 7.73
C VAL A 233 6.94 -0.16 7.57
N PRO A 234 7.18 -1.45 7.32
CA PRO A 234 8.53 -1.97 7.15
C PRO A 234 9.19 -1.39 5.88
N PHE A 235 10.49 -1.14 5.98
CA PHE A 235 11.38 -0.90 4.83
C PHE A 235 12.61 -1.78 5.01
N VAL A 236 12.64 -2.89 4.28
CA VAL A 236 13.55 -4.00 4.50
C VAL A 236 14.52 -4.10 3.33
N HIS A 237 15.81 -4.12 3.63
CA HIS A 237 16.85 -4.48 2.67
C HIS A 237 17.20 -5.96 2.87
N ILE A 238 17.18 -6.72 1.78
CA ILE A 238 17.52 -8.15 1.76
C ILE A 238 18.77 -8.35 0.94
N SER A 239 19.79 -8.95 1.56
CA SER A 239 20.98 -9.44 0.89
C SER A 239 21.25 -10.90 1.27
N HIS A 240 22.09 -11.56 0.47
CA HIS A 240 22.60 -12.88 0.84
C HIS A 240 23.80 -12.70 1.78
N ILE A 241 24.01 -13.68 2.65
CA ILE A 241 25.21 -13.77 3.50
C ILE A 241 26.42 -14.14 2.64
#